data_AF-A0A941ZQH1-F1
#
_entry.id   AF-A0A941ZQH1-F1
#
_cell.length_a   1.000
_cell.length_b   1.000
_cell.length_c   1.000
_cell.angle_alpha   90.00
_cell.angle_beta   90.00
_cell.angle_gamma   90.00
#
_symmetry.space_group_name_H-M   'P 1'
#
loop_
_entity.id
_entity.type
_entity.pdbx_description
1 polymer ?
#
loop_
_entity_poly.entity_id
_entity_poly.type
_entity_poly.pdbx_seq_one_letter_code
_entity_poly.pdbx_strand_id
1 'polypeptide(L)'
;MKKLTKLLLGLLCAIPLVASAVNHYTVAHTRIQGQDVIIFPVSGKMRTVPNSDKEALVRGLTRCANSAGLSGRAVIAWPNHNGTVGAYGPKKIISHFDTINMNWINQRVNKKLAC
;
A
#
# COMPACT_ATOMS: atom_id res chain seq x y z
N MET A 1 -2.08 -37.44 58.71
CA MET A 1 -2.50 -36.03 58.90
C MET A 1 -1.34 -35.10 58.62
N LYS A 2 -1.33 -34.39 57.48
CA LYS A 2 -0.63 -33.11 57.27
C LYS A 2 -1.26 -32.48 56.02
N LYS A 3 -2.02 -31.41 56.23
CA LYS A 3 -2.69 -30.61 55.19
C LYS A 3 -1.61 -29.86 54.40
N LEU A 4 -1.66 -29.90 53.07
CA LEU A 4 -0.93 -28.94 52.24
C LEU A 4 -1.94 -28.11 51.45
N THR A 5 -1.87 -26.82 51.69
CA THR A 5 -2.84 -25.79 51.36
C THR A 5 -2.20 -24.85 50.32
N LYS A 6 -2.91 -24.62 49.21
CA LYS A 6 -2.90 -23.45 48.29
C LYS A 6 -1.58 -23.01 47.61
N LEU A 7 -1.62 -22.87 46.27
CA LEU A 7 -1.39 -21.61 45.50
C LEU A 7 -1.60 -21.92 44.00
N LEU A 8 -2.67 -21.50 43.31
CA LEU A 8 -2.98 -20.18 42.71
C LEU A 8 -2.18 -19.83 41.43
N LEU A 9 -2.95 -19.32 40.44
CA LEU A 9 -2.60 -18.61 39.19
C LEU A 9 -2.07 -19.50 38.05
N GLY A 10 -2.84 -19.82 37.01
CA GLY A 10 -3.63 -18.89 36.21
C GLY A 10 -2.75 -18.17 35.20
N LEU A 11 -2.07 -18.93 34.32
CA LEU A 11 -1.29 -18.38 33.22
C LEU A 11 -2.25 -17.97 32.09
N LEU A 12 -2.89 -16.80 32.22
CA LEU A 12 -3.41 -16.09 31.06
C LEU A 12 -2.20 -15.69 30.22
N CYS A 13 -1.98 -16.38 29.10
CA CYS A 13 -1.09 -15.93 28.05
C CYS A 13 -1.51 -14.50 27.67
N ALA A 14 -0.73 -13.51 28.11
CA ALA A 14 -0.77 -12.18 27.55
C ALA A 14 -0.32 -12.31 26.09
N ILE A 15 -1.27 -12.44 25.16
CA ILE A 15 -0.98 -12.29 23.75
C ILE A 15 -0.66 -10.79 23.58
N PRO A 16 0.57 -10.42 23.18
CA PRO A 16 0.83 -9.04 22.82
C PRO A 16 -0.03 -8.75 21.58
N LEU A 17 -1.06 -7.93 21.75
CA LEU A 17 -1.80 -7.32 20.64
C LEU A 17 -0.82 -6.40 19.93
N VAL A 18 -0.13 -6.91 18.91
CA VAL A 18 0.67 -6.06 18.02
C VAL A 18 -0.35 -5.25 17.22
N ALA A 19 -0.65 -4.04 17.69
CA ALA A 19 -1.42 -3.08 16.92
C ALA A 19 -0.56 -2.67 15.71
N SER A 20 -0.78 -3.33 14.57
CA SER A 20 -0.22 -2.91 13.30
C SER A 20 -0.67 -1.48 13.04
N ALA A 21 0.28 -0.55 12.84
CA ALA A 21 -0.06 0.79 12.41
C ALA A 21 -0.80 0.71 11.06
N VAL A 22 -2.03 1.21 11.02
CA VAL A 22 -2.84 1.28 9.80
C VAL A 22 -2.53 2.59 9.10
N ASN A 23 -2.13 2.52 7.83
CA ASN A 23 -1.90 3.68 6.99
C ASN A 23 -3.13 3.95 6.14
N HIS A 24 -3.41 5.22 5.90
CA HIS A 24 -4.56 5.61 5.08
C HIS A 24 -4.04 6.12 3.73
N TYR A 25 -4.53 5.52 2.66
CA TYR A 25 -4.17 5.88 1.29
C TYR A 25 -5.37 6.39 0.53
N THR A 26 -5.23 7.53 -0.15
CA THR A 26 -6.12 7.92 -1.23
C THR A 26 -5.57 7.36 -2.54
N VAL A 27 -6.42 6.71 -3.32
CA VAL A 27 -5.98 6.02 -4.54
C VAL A 27 -6.88 6.33 -5.72
N ALA A 28 -6.29 6.28 -6.91
CA ALA A 28 -7.05 6.26 -8.16
C ALA A 28 -7.19 4.80 -8.61
N HIS A 29 -8.42 4.28 -8.57
CA HIS A 29 -8.76 3.02 -9.21
C HIS A 29 -9.33 3.31 -10.60
N THR A 30 -8.60 2.93 -11.65
CA THR A 30 -8.91 3.30 -13.03
C THR A 30 -8.51 2.20 -13.99
N ARG A 31 -8.83 2.37 -15.28
CA ARG A 31 -8.49 1.42 -16.34
C ARG A 31 -7.50 2.06 -17.31
N ILE A 32 -6.36 1.41 -17.52
CA ILE A 32 -5.33 1.83 -18.48
C ILE A 32 -5.13 0.71 -19.48
N GLN A 33 -5.32 0.99 -20.77
CA GLN A 33 -5.24 0.01 -21.85
C GLN A 33 -6.03 -1.29 -21.57
N GLY A 34 -7.26 -1.15 -21.09
CA GLY A 34 -8.11 -2.29 -20.80
C GLY A 34 -7.73 -3.08 -19.53
N GLN A 35 -6.74 -2.66 -18.75
CA GLN A 35 -6.36 -3.29 -17.48
C GLN A 35 -6.74 -2.41 -16.29
N ASP A 36 -7.29 -3.02 -15.24
CA ASP A 36 -7.57 -2.33 -13.98
C ASP A 36 -6.25 -2.04 -13.24
N VAL A 37 -6.10 -0.80 -12.79
CA VAL A 37 -4.89 -0.28 -12.14
C VAL A 37 -5.29 0.50 -10.90
N ILE A 38 -4.51 0.31 -9.84
CA ILE A 38 -4.67 1.00 -8.57
C ILE A 38 -3.45 1.88 -8.37
N ILE A 39 -3.60 3.18 -8.63
CA ILE A 39 -2.50 4.13 -8.54
C ILE A 39 -2.52 4.76 -7.14
N PHE A 40 -1.40 4.65 -6.44
CA PHE A 40 -1.12 5.25 -5.14
C PHE A 40 -0.24 6.48 -5.37
N PRO A 41 -0.80 7.70 -5.33
CA PRO A 41 -0.01 8.92 -5.34
C PRO A 41 0.79 8.99 -4.05
N VAL A 42 2.11 9.13 -4.17
CA VAL A 42 3.04 9.22 -3.03
C VAL A 42 3.94 10.43 -3.18
N SER A 43 4.61 10.80 -2.09
CA SER A 43 5.52 11.95 -2.09
C SER A 43 6.71 11.75 -3.03
N GLY A 44 7.28 12.86 -3.52
CA GLY A 44 8.49 12.86 -4.35
C GLY A 44 9.73 12.20 -3.70
N LYS A 45 9.71 11.99 -2.37
CA LYS A 45 10.75 11.23 -1.65
C LYS A 45 10.86 9.79 -2.15
N MET A 46 9.79 9.22 -2.72
CA MET A 46 9.79 7.87 -3.26
C MET A 46 10.82 7.68 -4.37
N ARG A 47 11.21 8.74 -5.09
CA ARG A 47 12.23 8.70 -6.13
C ARG A 47 13.52 8.04 -5.66
N THR A 48 14.00 8.40 -4.47
CA THR A 48 15.30 7.96 -3.92
C THR A 48 15.23 6.65 -3.15
N VAL A 49 14.03 6.09 -2.96
CA VAL A 49 13.86 4.80 -2.28
C VAL A 49 14.43 3.66 -3.16
N PRO A 50 15.15 2.67 -2.61
CA PRO A 50 15.64 1.52 -3.37
C PRO A 50 14.52 0.75 -4.08
N ASN A 51 14.82 0.15 -5.23
CA ASN A 51 13.83 -0.61 -6.00
C ASN A 51 13.33 -1.85 -5.23
N SER A 52 14.15 -2.47 -4.38
CA SER A 52 13.75 -3.58 -3.50
C SER A 52 12.61 -3.17 -2.57
N ASP A 53 12.70 -1.97 -2.02
CA ASP A 53 11.76 -1.47 -1.02
C ASP A 53 10.48 -1.00 -1.70
N LYS A 54 10.60 -0.36 -2.87
CA LYS A 54 9.46 -0.05 -3.75
C LYS A 54 8.70 -1.33 -4.14
N GLU A 55 9.42 -2.41 -4.44
CA GLU A 55 8.82 -3.70 -4.78
C GLU A 55 8.07 -4.31 -3.59
N ALA A 56 8.71 -4.33 -2.42
CA ALA A 56 8.08 -4.81 -1.19
C ALA A 56 6.80 -4.01 -0.88
N LEU A 57 6.86 -2.68 -1.01
CA LEU A 57 5.73 -1.78 -0.83
C LEU A 57 4.61 -2.08 -1.84
N VAL A 58 4.90 -2.13 -3.15
CA VAL A 58 3.90 -2.41 -4.18
C VAL A 58 3.24 -3.78 -4.00
N ARG A 59 4.00 -4.81 -3.60
CA ARG A 59 3.42 -6.13 -3.27
C ARG A 59 2.48 -6.04 -2.07
N GLY A 60 2.87 -5.31 -1.03
CA GLY A 60 2.02 -5.05 0.15
C GLY A 60 0.74 -4.31 -0.21
N LEU A 61 0.85 -3.20 -0.94
CA LEU A 61 -0.28 -2.38 -1.39
C LEU A 61 -1.22 -3.16 -2.31
N THR A 62 -0.69 -4.01 -3.20
CA THR A 62 -1.52 -4.87 -4.05
C THR A 62 -2.33 -5.84 -3.20
N ARG A 63 -1.73 -6.51 -2.21
CA ARG A 63 -2.47 -7.40 -1.29
C ARG A 63 -3.53 -6.65 -0.51
N CYS A 64 -3.19 -5.50 0.05
CA CYS A 64 -4.15 -4.68 0.79
C CYS A 64 -5.34 -4.27 -0.09
N ALA A 65 -5.08 -3.69 -1.27
CA ALA A 65 -6.12 -3.22 -2.16
C ALA A 65 -7.05 -4.36 -2.62
N ASN A 66 -6.48 -5.54 -2.91
CA ASN A 66 -7.26 -6.73 -3.25
C ASN A 66 -8.12 -7.20 -2.07
N SER A 67 -7.59 -7.18 -0.84
CA SER A 67 -8.38 -7.51 0.36
C SER A 67 -9.51 -6.52 0.63
N ALA A 68 -9.36 -5.28 0.17
CA ALA A 68 -10.40 -4.26 0.19
C ALA A 68 -11.37 -4.34 -1.02
N GLY A 69 -11.27 -5.38 -1.85
CA GLY A 69 -12.17 -5.63 -2.97
C GLY A 69 -11.89 -4.83 -4.24
N LEU A 70 -10.73 -4.17 -4.34
CA LEU A 70 -10.29 -3.55 -5.60
C LEU A 70 -9.63 -4.58 -6.51
N SER A 71 -9.93 -4.52 -7.80
CA SER A 71 -9.26 -5.34 -8.82
C SER A 71 -8.02 -4.63 -9.37
N GLY A 72 -7.04 -5.41 -9.83
CA GLY A 72 -5.89 -4.89 -10.55
C GLY A 72 -4.58 -4.97 -9.77
N ARG A 73 -3.59 -4.19 -10.23
CA ARG A 73 -2.25 -4.15 -9.63
C ARG A 73 -1.92 -2.75 -9.15
N ALA A 74 -1.25 -2.69 -8.00
CA ALA A 74 -0.80 -1.42 -7.45
C ALA A 74 0.34 -0.84 -8.29
N VAL A 75 0.32 0.48 -8.43
CA VAL A 75 1.42 1.30 -8.94
C VAL A 75 1.59 2.46 -7.97
N ILE A 76 2.81 2.71 -7.51
CA ILE A 76 3.12 3.93 -6.78
C ILE A 76 3.59 4.99 -7.78
N ALA A 77 3.11 6.23 -7.62
CA ALA A 77 3.39 7.33 -8.54
C ALA A 77 3.74 8.61 -7.77
N TRP A 78 4.76 9.32 -8.19
CA TRP A 78 5.26 10.52 -7.50
C TRP A 78 5.66 11.63 -8.48
N PRO A 79 5.63 12.90 -8.06
CA PRO A 79 6.13 14.00 -8.88
C PRO A 79 7.65 13.97 -9.00
N ASN A 80 8.16 14.11 -10.23
CA ASN A 80 9.55 14.44 -10.48
C ASN A 80 9.78 15.96 -10.47
N HIS A 81 11.04 16.39 -10.31
CA HIS A 81 11.40 17.82 -10.27
C HIS A 81 11.09 18.57 -11.56
N ASN A 82 11.09 17.86 -12.70
CA ASN A 82 10.80 18.40 -14.03
C ASN A 82 9.30 18.34 -14.38
N GLY A 83 8.42 18.07 -13.41
CA GLY A 83 6.97 17.97 -13.64
C GLY A 83 6.49 16.65 -14.25
N THR A 84 7.38 15.72 -14.57
CA THR A 84 6.98 14.37 -15.02
C THR A 84 6.56 13.49 -13.83
N VAL A 85 6.00 12.32 -14.13
CA VAL A 85 5.65 11.32 -13.12
C VAL A 85 6.73 10.26 -13.06
N GLY A 86 7.27 10.03 -11.87
CA GLY A 86 7.98 8.80 -11.58
C GLY A 86 6.99 7.74 -11.13
N ALA A 87 7.17 6.49 -11.54
CA ALA A 87 6.31 5.40 -11.16
C ALA A 87 7.08 4.11 -10.91
N TYR A 88 6.52 3.25 -10.06
CA TYR A 88 7.01 1.89 -9.86
C TYR A 88 5.83 0.92 -9.78
N GLY A 89 5.92 -0.16 -10.55
CA GLY A 89 4.87 -1.15 -10.69
C GLY A 89 5.11 -2.06 -11.89
N PRO A 90 4.08 -2.79 -12.38
CA PRO A 90 4.21 -3.67 -13.52
C PRO A 90 4.63 -2.91 -14.78
N LYS A 91 5.68 -3.41 -15.48
CA LYS A 91 6.27 -2.75 -16.66
C LYS A 91 5.26 -2.31 -17.71
N LYS A 92 4.29 -3.18 -18.04
CA LYS A 92 3.24 -2.91 -19.02
C LYS A 92 2.33 -1.74 -18.63
N ILE A 93 2.15 -1.48 -17.34
CA ILE A 93 1.31 -0.37 -16.87
C ILE A 93 2.12 0.93 -16.86
N ILE A 94 3.34 0.88 -16.32
CA ILE A 94 4.19 2.08 -16.19
C ILE A 94 4.68 2.63 -17.54
N SER A 95 4.73 1.83 -18.60
CA SER A 95 4.99 2.34 -19.97
C SER A 95 3.95 3.35 -20.46
N HIS A 96 2.80 3.47 -19.79
CA HIS A 96 1.80 4.51 -20.09
C HIS A 96 1.96 5.76 -19.24
N PHE A 97 2.87 5.73 -18.26
CA PHE A 97 3.07 6.88 -17.38
C PHE A 97 3.86 7.99 -18.06
N ASP A 98 4.47 7.71 -19.22
CA ASP A 98 5.15 8.69 -20.06
C ASP A 98 4.18 9.73 -20.67
N THR A 99 2.88 9.41 -20.75
CA THR A 99 1.86 10.30 -21.33
C THR A 99 0.91 10.92 -20.30
N ILE A 100 1.12 10.67 -19.00
CA ILE A 100 0.29 11.23 -17.92
C ILE A 100 1.12 12.09 -16.96
N ASN A 101 0.45 12.98 -16.24
CA ASN A 101 1.06 13.82 -15.21
C ASN A 101 0.37 13.64 -13.86
N MET A 102 0.96 14.19 -12.79
CA MET A 102 0.36 14.09 -11.45
C MET A 102 -1.02 14.73 -11.37
N ASN A 103 -1.31 15.77 -12.16
CA ASN A 103 -2.64 16.37 -12.20
C ASN A 103 -3.69 15.38 -12.73
N TRP A 104 -3.38 14.66 -13.80
CA TRP A 104 -4.25 13.60 -14.35
C TRP A 104 -4.56 12.51 -13.31
N ILE A 105 -3.55 12.12 -12.51
CA ILE A 105 -3.69 11.12 -11.45
C ILE A 105 -4.55 11.68 -10.32
N ASN A 106 -4.24 12.88 -9.82
CA ASN A 106 -4.93 13.49 -8.70
C ASN A 106 -6.42 13.73 -8.99
N GLN A 107 -6.77 14.08 -10.22
CA GLN A 107 -8.17 14.23 -10.66
C GLN A 107 -8.95 12.90 -10.70
N ARG A 108 -8.26 11.75 -10.68
CA ARG A 108 -8.87 10.40 -10.75
C ARG A 108 -8.86 9.66 -9.42
N VAL A 109 -8.32 10.28 -8.36
CA VAL A 109 -8.39 9.74 -7.01
C VAL A 109 -9.87 9.59 -6.62
N ASN A 110 -10.29 8.37 -6.33
CA ASN A 110 -11.70 8.01 -6.19
C ASN A 110 -11.97 6.97 -5.10
N LYS A 111 -10.95 6.52 -4.36
CA LYS A 111 -11.07 5.56 -3.25
C LYS A 111 -10.17 5.95 -2.08
N LYS A 112 -10.54 5.46 -0.89
CA LYS A 112 -9.73 5.52 0.33
C LYS A 112 -9.50 4.09 0.82
N LEU A 113 -8.27 3.75 1.17
CA LEU A 113 -7.87 2.45 1.68
C LEU A 113 -7.21 2.58 3.04
N ALA A 114 -7.47 1.61 3.89
CA ALA A 114 -6.78 1.40 5.15
C ALA A 114 -5.86 0.18 4.97
N CYS A 115 -4.57 0.44 4.92
CA CYS A 115 -3.45 -0.52 4.84
C CYS A 115 -2.43 -0.44 6.04
#